data_AF-A0A841BWA8-F1
#
_entry.id   AF-A0A841BWA8-F1
#
_cell.length_a   1.000
_cell.length_b   1.000
_cell.length_c   1.000
_cell.angle_alpha   90.00
_cell.angle_beta   90.00
_cell.angle_gamma   90.00
#
_symmetry.space_group_name_H-M   'P 1'
#
loop_
_entity.id
_entity.type
_entity.pdbx_description
1 polymer ?
#
loop_
_entity_poly.entity_id
_entity_poly.type
_entity_poly.pdbx_seq_one_letter_code
_entity_poly.pdbx_strand_id
1 'polypeptide(L)'
;MSDPWDTRVEPAPPKQGISPGMIAAIAVSVLVLSIAGATGGWLLAGSDDPSPNASGTQGTSPSAQASLSPSPSPSPSAAPSPTAAASPTPGSSGGGANFALPAPGTDPFQNYFQQLRALKLGVEVYFGEQGQEGQVVRSVPEAGKDVHAGITVKIYVAGAAPTTTLPYVINRTCRDLTKNYLTAVGLRAVYIGLQAGVVVQQNPDPTQGGTARWNDKVEVRCGPVGQATGSPSP
;
A
#
# COMPACT_ATOMS: atom_id res chain seq x y z
N MET A 1 33.30 -61.94 9.76
CA MET A 1 32.49 -61.40 10.87
C MET A 1 33.36 -60.39 11.60
N SER A 2 33.03 -59.11 11.50
CA SER A 2 33.76 -58.00 12.14
C SER A 2 32.72 -56.97 12.59
N ASP A 3 32.95 -56.42 13.77
CA ASP A 3 31.98 -55.82 14.69
C ASP A 3 31.34 -54.48 14.25
N PRO A 4 30.04 -54.23 14.53
CA PRO A 4 29.31 -53.03 14.07
C PRO A 4 29.11 -51.89 15.11
N TRP A 5 30.05 -51.62 16.03
CA TRP A 5 29.80 -50.68 17.15
C TRP A 5 30.86 -49.59 17.38
N ASP A 6 31.34 -48.93 16.34
CA ASP A 6 32.12 -47.68 16.49
C ASP A 6 31.17 -46.46 16.44
N THR A 7 30.55 -46.15 17.58
CA THR A 7 29.81 -44.90 17.80
C THR A 7 30.78 -43.74 17.89
N ARG A 8 30.97 -43.00 16.79
CA ARG A 8 31.60 -41.67 16.85
C ARG A 8 30.67 -40.70 17.56
N VAL A 9 31.03 -40.37 18.79
CA VAL A 9 30.50 -39.20 19.51
C VAL A 9 31.06 -37.97 18.83
N GLU A 10 30.24 -37.26 18.06
CA GLU A 10 30.60 -35.98 17.46
C GLU A 10 30.63 -34.89 18.55
N PRO A 11 31.73 -34.12 18.71
CA PRO A 11 31.82 -33.09 19.74
C PRO A 11 30.90 -31.91 19.43
N ALA A 12 30.22 -31.41 20.47
CA ALA A 12 29.32 -30.26 20.41
C ALA A 12 30.02 -28.98 19.87
N PRO A 13 29.30 -28.11 19.15
CA PRO A 13 29.87 -26.86 18.65
C PRO A 13 30.21 -25.89 19.80
N PRO A 14 31.31 -25.11 19.70
CA PRO A 14 31.65 -24.12 20.70
C PRO A 14 30.62 -22.99 20.72
N LYS A 15 30.22 -22.58 21.92
CA LYS A 15 29.38 -21.40 22.15
C LYS A 15 30.14 -20.16 21.68
N GLN A 16 29.69 -19.54 20.59
CA GLN A 16 30.16 -18.22 20.16
C GLN A 16 29.74 -17.18 21.20
N GLY A 17 30.69 -16.76 22.02
CA GLY A 17 30.55 -15.60 22.89
C GLY A 17 30.45 -14.32 22.07
N ILE A 18 29.45 -13.51 22.38
CA ILE A 18 29.30 -12.14 21.86
C ILE A 18 30.46 -11.33 22.42
N SER A 19 31.43 -10.99 21.57
CA SER A 19 32.56 -10.15 21.94
C SER A 19 32.09 -8.70 22.22
N PRO A 20 32.42 -8.11 23.39
CA PRO A 20 32.00 -6.75 23.76
C PRO A 20 32.48 -5.62 22.84
N GLY A 21 33.40 -5.92 21.90
CA GLY A 21 34.02 -4.93 21.02
C GLY A 21 33.14 -4.42 19.86
N MET A 22 32.09 -5.16 19.45
CA MET A 22 31.26 -4.74 18.31
C MET A 22 30.22 -3.67 18.67
N ILE A 23 29.93 -3.49 19.97
CA ILE A 23 28.95 -2.49 20.46
C ILE A 23 29.57 -1.07 20.53
N ALA A 24 30.90 -0.95 20.54
CA ALA A 24 31.57 0.35 20.63
C ALA A 24 31.70 1.11 19.29
N ALA A 25 31.50 0.45 18.14
CA ALA A 25 31.72 1.08 16.84
C ALA A 25 30.50 1.80 16.24
N ILE A 26 29.31 1.66 16.84
CA ILE A 26 28.05 2.21 16.27
C ILE A 26 27.71 3.60 16.86
N ALA A 27 28.34 4.01 17.97
CA ALA A 27 27.93 5.19 18.73
C ALA A 27 28.51 6.55 18.25
N VAL A 28 29.50 6.58 17.35
CA VAL A 28 30.19 7.84 16.99
C VAL A 28 29.71 8.44 15.66
N SER A 29 28.97 7.70 14.83
CA SER A 29 28.62 8.15 13.48
C SER A 29 27.30 8.96 13.37
N VAL A 30 26.48 9.03 14.41
CA VAL A 30 25.14 9.65 14.34
C VAL A 30 25.10 11.11 14.81
N LEU A 31 26.20 11.68 15.32
CA LEU A 31 26.19 13.00 15.96
C LEU A 31 26.71 14.18 15.08
N VAL A 32 27.13 13.96 13.82
CA VAL A 32 27.84 15.01 13.04
C VAL A 32 27.26 15.31 11.65
N LEU A 33 26.23 14.60 11.14
CA LEU A 33 25.60 14.97 9.86
C LEU A 33 24.26 15.71 10.05
N SER A 34 24.36 17.05 9.97
CA SER A 34 23.39 18.04 9.46
C SER A 34 22.06 18.19 10.22
N ILE A 35 21.73 19.25 10.98
CA ILE A 35 22.15 20.67 10.98
C ILE A 35 22.27 21.27 9.57
N ALA A 36 21.18 21.25 8.79
CA ALA A 36 20.84 22.26 7.76
C ALA A 36 19.56 21.88 6.99
N GLY A 37 18.52 22.72 7.10
CA GLY A 37 17.31 22.69 6.26
C GLY A 37 16.10 22.06 6.97
N ALA A 38 14.97 22.72 7.23
CA ALA A 38 14.48 24.00 6.77
C ALA A 38 13.49 24.57 7.82
N THR A 39 13.95 25.51 8.63
CA THR A 39 13.11 26.46 9.36
C THR A 39 12.98 27.71 8.51
N GLY A 40 11.91 27.84 7.73
CA GLY A 40 11.67 29.05 6.94
C GLY A 40 10.48 28.87 6.00
N GLY A 41 9.28 29.22 6.46
CA GLY A 41 8.11 29.19 5.58
C GLY A 41 6.74 29.47 6.20
N TRP A 42 6.64 30.02 7.41
CA TRP A 42 5.36 30.42 7.98
C TRP A 42 5.50 31.74 8.74
N LEU A 43 5.50 32.85 8.01
CA LEU A 43 5.10 34.17 8.50
C LEU A 43 5.09 35.16 7.33
N LEU A 44 3.94 35.82 7.14
CA LEU A 44 3.71 37.06 6.35
C LEU A 44 3.29 36.90 4.87
N ALA A 45 2.00 36.69 4.66
CA ALA A 45 1.11 37.57 3.86
C ALA A 45 -0.31 36.99 4.04
N GLY A 46 -1.16 37.54 4.90
CA GLY A 46 -1.57 38.93 4.89
C GLY A 46 -3.03 38.93 4.43
N SER A 47 -3.92 38.63 5.38
CA SER A 47 -5.35 38.96 5.30
C SER A 47 -5.51 40.44 4.99
N ASP A 48 -6.44 40.82 4.11
CA ASP A 48 -7.25 42.06 4.18
C ASP A 48 -8.19 42.13 2.95
N ASP A 49 -9.47 41.81 3.16
CA ASP A 49 -10.62 42.48 2.49
C ASP A 49 -11.10 43.55 3.49
N PRO A 50 -11.36 44.83 3.10
CA PRO A 50 -12.69 45.17 2.54
C PRO A 50 -12.82 46.45 1.64
N SER A 51 -13.70 46.36 0.63
CA SER A 51 -14.69 47.37 0.12
C SER A 51 -14.20 48.73 -0.50
N PRO A 52 -15.09 49.64 -0.98
CA PRO A 52 -15.45 49.78 -2.39
C PRO A 52 -15.26 51.23 -2.95
N ASN A 53 -15.00 51.39 -4.26
CA ASN A 53 -15.49 52.53 -5.05
C ASN A 53 -15.01 52.47 -6.50
N ALA A 54 -15.95 52.46 -7.45
CA ALA A 54 -15.76 53.11 -8.74
C ALA A 54 -17.14 53.54 -9.26
N SER A 55 -17.37 54.84 -9.18
CA SER A 55 -18.49 55.56 -9.78
C SER A 55 -18.39 55.58 -11.31
N GLY A 56 -19.53 55.46 -11.98
CA GLY A 56 -19.70 55.71 -13.41
C GLY A 56 -21.18 55.98 -13.75
N THR A 57 -21.53 57.27 -13.81
CA THR A 57 -22.74 57.91 -14.37
C THR A 57 -23.04 57.45 -15.82
N GLN A 58 -24.23 57.49 -16.44
CA GLN A 58 -25.50 58.21 -16.27
C GLN A 58 -26.51 57.58 -17.29
N GLY A 59 -27.83 57.67 -17.06
CA GLY A 59 -28.82 57.34 -18.08
C GLY A 59 -30.28 57.44 -17.58
N THR A 60 -31.02 58.40 -18.13
CA THR A 60 -32.32 58.97 -17.73
C THR A 60 -33.56 58.06 -17.78
N SER A 61 -34.51 58.36 -16.87
CA SER A 61 -35.92 57.94 -16.73
C SER A 61 -36.79 58.26 -17.98
N PRO A 62 -37.98 57.64 -18.20
CA PRO A 62 -39.19 57.93 -17.42
C PRO A 62 -40.13 56.73 -17.09
N SER A 63 -40.99 56.98 -16.10
CA SER A 63 -42.08 56.18 -15.56
C SER A 63 -43.20 55.77 -16.54
N ALA A 64 -43.82 54.61 -16.27
CA ALA A 64 -45.24 54.36 -16.52
C ALA A 64 -45.81 53.36 -15.49
N GLN A 65 -47.09 53.56 -15.17
CA GLN A 65 -47.78 53.18 -13.94
C GLN A 65 -48.30 51.73 -13.87
N ALA A 66 -48.31 51.24 -12.63
CA ALA A 66 -49.28 50.39 -11.94
C ALA A 66 -50.45 49.74 -12.73
N SER A 67 -50.67 48.44 -12.47
CA SER A 67 -52.01 47.88 -12.24
C SER A 67 -51.97 46.59 -11.39
N LEU A 68 -52.38 46.74 -10.13
CA LEU A 68 -53.34 45.94 -9.36
C LEU A 68 -53.31 44.38 -9.45
N SER A 69 -52.86 43.75 -8.35
CA SER A 69 -53.30 42.44 -7.79
C SER A 69 -54.79 42.47 -7.39
N PRO A 70 -55.58 41.35 -7.27
CA PRO A 70 -55.30 40.24 -6.31
C PRO A 70 -55.87 38.79 -6.58
N SER A 71 -55.14 37.77 -6.07
CA SER A 71 -55.54 36.57 -5.26
C SER A 71 -56.68 35.60 -5.72
N PRO A 72 -56.89 34.42 -5.07
CA PRO A 72 -56.00 33.33 -4.65
C PRO A 72 -56.47 31.94 -5.19
N SER A 73 -55.64 30.90 -5.09
CA SER A 73 -56.18 29.56 -4.84
C SER A 73 -55.19 28.66 -4.09
N PRO A 74 -55.61 28.06 -2.96
CA PRO A 74 -54.79 27.18 -2.13
C PRO A 74 -54.83 25.74 -2.64
N SER A 75 -53.69 25.05 -2.61
CA SER A 75 -53.68 23.61 -2.56
C SER A 75 -52.66 23.16 -1.50
N PRO A 76 -53.12 22.64 -0.35
CA PRO A 76 -52.27 21.96 0.61
C PRO A 76 -52.12 20.50 0.15
N SER A 77 -50.89 20.03 -0.01
CA SER A 77 -50.61 18.61 0.12
C SER A 77 -49.22 18.44 0.70
N ALA A 78 -49.25 17.83 1.88
CA ALA A 78 -48.15 17.65 2.78
C ALA A 78 -47.01 16.85 2.17
N ALA A 79 -45.81 17.20 2.61
CA ALA A 79 -44.67 16.30 2.66
C ALA A 79 -45.06 14.95 3.29
N PRO A 80 -44.44 13.86 2.82
CA PRO A 80 -43.52 13.22 3.76
C PRO A 80 -42.08 13.10 3.23
N SER A 81 -41.19 13.28 4.20
CA SER A 81 -39.76 13.06 4.32
C SER A 81 -39.01 12.24 3.26
N PRO A 82 -37.74 12.59 2.96
CA PRO A 82 -36.83 11.68 2.29
C PRO A 82 -36.67 10.42 3.15
N THR A 83 -36.97 9.27 2.55
CA THR A 83 -36.66 7.96 3.13
C THR A 83 -35.13 7.82 3.20
N ALA A 84 -34.54 8.29 4.30
CA ALA A 84 -33.27 7.79 4.79
C ALA A 84 -33.51 6.37 5.32
N ALA A 85 -33.33 5.36 4.47
CA ALA A 85 -33.39 3.96 4.88
C ALA A 85 -32.26 3.18 4.20
N ALA A 86 -31.07 3.28 4.79
CA ALA A 86 -30.24 2.14 5.13
C ALA A 86 -29.05 2.66 5.93
N SER A 87 -29.26 2.92 7.22
CA SER A 87 -28.14 2.83 8.17
C SER A 87 -27.60 1.40 8.08
N PRO A 88 -26.31 1.18 7.73
CA PRO A 88 -25.75 -0.15 7.90
C PRO A 88 -25.82 -0.47 9.39
N THR A 89 -26.53 -1.55 9.68
CA THR A 89 -26.52 -2.23 10.96
C THR A 89 -25.04 -2.41 11.38
N PRO A 90 -24.64 -2.13 12.63
CA PRO A 90 -23.36 -2.58 13.13
C PRO A 90 -23.43 -4.11 13.23
N GLY A 91 -23.09 -4.78 12.13
CA GLY A 91 -22.91 -6.21 12.04
C GLY A 91 -21.79 -6.60 13.01
N SER A 92 -22.21 -7.27 14.08
CA SER A 92 -21.39 -7.71 15.19
C SER A 92 -20.33 -8.74 14.77
N SER A 93 -19.16 -8.61 15.39
CA SER A 93 -18.21 -9.68 15.71
C SER A 93 -17.55 -10.47 14.57
N GLY A 94 -16.49 -9.88 14.04
CA GLY A 94 -15.37 -10.57 13.39
C GLY A 94 -14.02 -10.08 13.91
N GLY A 95 -13.81 -10.00 15.23
CA GLY A 95 -12.48 -9.99 15.88
C GLY A 95 -11.40 -9.03 15.35
N GLY A 96 -11.76 -7.91 14.74
CA GLY A 96 -10.82 -6.90 14.25
C GLY A 96 -11.46 -5.51 14.36
N ALA A 97 -10.69 -4.53 14.84
CA ALA A 97 -11.14 -3.15 14.80
C ALA A 97 -11.36 -2.74 13.34
N ASN A 98 -12.57 -2.26 13.04
CA ASN A 98 -12.84 -1.60 11.77
C ASN A 98 -12.12 -0.25 11.77
N PHE A 99 -11.56 0.13 10.63
CA PHE A 99 -10.91 1.42 10.43
C PHE A 99 -11.23 1.96 9.04
N ALA A 100 -11.17 3.29 8.88
CA ALA A 100 -11.39 3.92 7.59
C ALA A 100 -10.22 3.66 6.63
N LEU A 101 -10.51 3.27 5.39
CA LEU A 101 -9.50 3.09 4.36
C LEU A 101 -8.79 4.43 4.08
N PRO A 102 -7.45 4.50 4.18
CA PRO A 102 -6.72 5.73 3.90
C PRO A 102 -6.94 6.22 2.47
N ALA A 103 -7.02 7.54 2.26
CA ALA A 103 -7.08 8.11 0.92
C ALA A 103 -5.71 8.00 0.23
N PRO A 104 -5.66 7.73 -1.08
CA PRO A 104 -4.42 7.84 -1.84
C PRO A 104 -3.96 9.30 -1.83
N GLY A 105 -2.78 9.57 -1.28
CA GLY A 105 -2.15 10.89 -1.32
C GLY A 105 -1.51 11.18 -2.69
N THR A 106 -0.65 12.20 -2.74
CA THR A 106 0.18 12.51 -3.92
C THR A 106 1.44 11.63 -4.03
N ASP A 107 1.64 10.75 -3.05
CA ASP A 107 2.77 9.83 -2.98
C ASP A 107 2.73 8.77 -4.09
N PRO A 108 3.89 8.19 -4.46
CA PRO A 108 3.93 7.07 -5.39
C PRO A 108 3.14 5.87 -4.85
N PHE A 109 2.49 5.11 -5.75
CA PHE A 109 1.61 4.00 -5.37
C PHE A 109 2.29 2.95 -4.50
N GLN A 110 3.62 2.78 -4.61
CA GLN A 110 4.38 1.84 -3.77
C GLN A 110 4.26 2.19 -2.28
N ASN A 111 4.27 3.47 -1.91
CA ASN A 111 4.12 3.89 -0.52
C ASN A 111 2.72 3.54 -0.01
N TYR A 112 1.70 3.88 -0.81
CA TYR A 112 0.31 3.52 -0.50
C TYR A 112 0.10 2.00 -0.39
N PHE A 113 0.71 1.22 -1.28
CA PHE A 113 0.70 -0.24 -1.20
C PHE A 113 1.30 -0.77 0.12
N GLN A 114 2.45 -0.24 0.55
CA GLN A 114 3.05 -0.61 1.84
C GLN A 114 2.18 -0.19 3.03
N GLN A 115 1.56 0.99 2.97
CA GLN A 115 0.65 1.47 3.99
C GLN A 115 -0.54 0.53 4.18
N LEU A 116 -1.21 0.14 3.08
CA LEU A 116 -2.34 -0.80 3.14
C LEU A 116 -1.92 -2.18 3.69
N ARG A 117 -0.74 -2.64 3.30
CA ARG A 117 -0.15 -3.89 3.80
C ARG A 117 0.18 -3.85 5.29
N ALA A 118 0.66 -2.71 5.80
CA ALA A 118 0.92 -2.51 7.23
C ALA A 118 -0.38 -2.63 8.06
N LEU A 119 -1.52 -2.26 7.47
CA LEU A 119 -2.85 -2.44 8.05
C LEU A 119 -3.38 -3.87 7.91
N LYS A 120 -2.55 -4.82 7.48
CA LYS A 120 -2.89 -6.23 7.23
C LYS A 120 -4.03 -6.41 6.21
N LEU A 121 -4.15 -5.47 5.27
CA LEU A 121 -5.05 -5.61 4.14
C LEU A 121 -4.37 -6.43 3.04
N GLY A 122 -5.14 -7.27 2.35
CA GLY A 122 -4.78 -7.77 1.03
C GLY A 122 -4.82 -6.62 0.04
N VAL A 123 -3.90 -6.59 -0.93
CA VAL A 123 -3.84 -5.51 -1.91
C VAL A 123 -3.65 -6.10 -3.29
N GLU A 124 -4.54 -5.74 -4.21
CA GLU A 124 -4.43 -6.03 -5.64
C GLU A 124 -4.23 -4.74 -6.41
N VAL A 125 -3.20 -4.69 -7.25
CA VAL A 125 -2.83 -3.48 -8.00
C VAL A 125 -3.16 -3.69 -9.48
N TYR A 126 -3.86 -2.73 -10.06
CA TYR A 126 -4.21 -2.68 -11.47
C TYR A 126 -3.59 -1.42 -12.08
N PHE A 127 -2.97 -1.53 -13.25
CA PHE A 127 -2.29 -0.43 -13.94
C PHE A 127 -3.03 -0.08 -15.24
N GLY A 128 -2.76 1.10 -15.78
CA GLY A 128 -3.31 1.58 -17.06
C GLY A 128 -4.41 2.62 -16.92
N GLU A 129 -4.65 3.17 -15.73
CA GLU A 129 -5.57 4.32 -15.60
C GLU A 129 -4.93 5.59 -16.18
N GLN A 130 -5.78 6.57 -16.47
CA GLN A 130 -5.34 7.91 -16.85
C GLN A 130 -5.08 8.76 -15.61
N GLY A 131 -4.06 9.60 -15.65
CA GLY A 131 -3.68 10.46 -14.54
C GLY A 131 -2.18 10.67 -14.50
N GLN A 132 -1.68 11.11 -13.35
CA GLN A 132 -0.25 11.27 -13.11
C GLN A 132 0.41 9.89 -12.94
N GLU A 133 1.38 9.57 -13.80
CA GLU A 133 2.03 8.26 -13.83
C GLU A 133 2.55 7.84 -12.44
N GLY A 134 2.26 6.60 -12.06
CA GLY A 134 2.69 6.03 -10.79
C GLY A 134 1.85 6.45 -9.58
N GLN A 135 0.79 7.25 -9.75
CA GLN A 135 -0.15 7.58 -8.66
C GLN A 135 -1.38 6.69 -8.67
N VAL A 136 -1.97 6.48 -7.50
CA VAL A 136 -3.24 5.77 -7.34
C VAL A 136 -4.39 6.72 -7.69
N VAL A 137 -5.17 6.34 -8.69
CA VAL A 137 -6.32 7.13 -9.16
C VAL A 137 -7.56 6.86 -8.32
N ARG A 138 -7.77 5.59 -7.96
CA ARG A 138 -8.94 5.15 -7.21
C ARG A 138 -8.71 3.80 -6.53
N SER A 139 -9.55 3.48 -5.55
CA SER A 139 -9.55 2.22 -4.82
C SER A 139 -10.95 1.63 -4.70
N VAL A 140 -11.02 0.32 -4.51
CA VAL A 140 -12.24 -0.41 -4.16
C VAL A 140 -11.92 -1.35 -2.98
N PRO A 141 -12.51 -1.15 -1.77
CA PRO A 141 -13.46 -0.08 -1.41
C PRO A 141 -12.90 1.34 -1.61
N GLU A 142 -13.80 2.32 -1.70
CA GLU A 142 -13.42 3.72 -1.81
C GLU A 142 -12.71 4.21 -0.55
N ALA A 143 -11.88 5.24 -0.68
CA ALA A 143 -11.26 5.91 0.46
C ALA A 143 -12.31 6.36 1.49
N GLY A 144 -11.96 6.25 2.77
CA GLY A 144 -12.85 6.58 3.89
C GLY A 144 -13.89 5.52 4.23
N LYS A 145 -14.04 4.44 3.45
CA LYS A 145 -14.93 3.32 3.80
C LYS A 145 -14.33 2.48 4.92
N ASP A 146 -15.19 1.96 5.79
CA ASP A 146 -14.78 1.06 6.87
C ASP A 146 -14.29 -0.28 6.31
N VAL A 147 -13.08 -0.65 6.72
CA VAL A 147 -12.39 -1.89 6.35
C VAL A 147 -11.83 -2.55 7.59
N HIS A 148 -11.51 -3.83 7.49
CA HIS A 148 -10.87 -4.60 8.57
C HIS A 148 -9.71 -5.42 8.02
N ALA A 149 -8.78 -5.81 8.90
CA ALA A 149 -7.65 -6.65 8.53
C ALA A 149 -8.11 -7.94 7.83
N GLY A 150 -7.41 -8.34 6.77
CA GLY A 150 -7.70 -9.54 5.99
C GLY A 150 -8.60 -9.33 4.77
N ILE A 151 -9.30 -8.19 4.64
CA ILE A 151 -9.99 -7.90 3.37
C ILE A 151 -8.99 -7.53 2.27
N THR A 152 -9.39 -7.69 1.01
CA THR A 152 -8.58 -7.30 -0.14
C THR A 152 -9.08 -5.99 -0.74
N VAL A 153 -8.19 -5.00 -0.85
CA VAL A 153 -8.42 -3.72 -1.52
C VAL A 153 -7.83 -3.76 -2.92
N LYS A 154 -8.63 -3.38 -3.91
CA LYS A 154 -8.17 -3.19 -5.29
C LYS A 154 -7.79 -1.74 -5.49
N ILE A 155 -6.56 -1.48 -5.91
CA ILE A 155 -6.09 -0.13 -6.23
C ILE A 155 -5.81 -0.03 -7.72
N TYR A 156 -6.16 1.12 -8.31
CA TYR A 156 -5.98 1.39 -9.73
C TYR A 156 -4.99 2.54 -9.89
N VAL A 157 -3.93 2.30 -10.63
CA VAL A 157 -2.75 3.16 -10.75
C VAL A 157 -2.67 3.70 -12.17
N ALA A 158 -2.31 4.98 -12.28
CA ALA A 158 -2.11 5.62 -13.57
C ALA A 158 -0.78 5.19 -14.21
N GLY A 159 -0.82 4.96 -15.52
CA GLY A 159 0.35 4.55 -16.29
C GLY A 159 0.64 3.04 -16.25
N ALA A 160 1.79 2.63 -16.79
CA ALA A 160 2.16 1.23 -16.93
C ALA A 160 2.69 0.63 -15.61
N ALA A 161 2.66 -0.71 -15.52
CA ALA A 161 3.27 -1.42 -14.40
C ALA A 161 4.79 -1.17 -14.38
N PRO A 162 5.36 -0.67 -13.27
CA PRO A 162 6.78 -0.40 -13.18
C PRO A 162 7.59 -1.71 -13.13
N THR A 163 8.85 -1.62 -13.53
CA THR A 163 9.84 -2.69 -13.38
C THR A 163 10.44 -2.68 -11.98
N THR A 164 10.66 -3.86 -11.43
CA THR A 164 11.33 -4.10 -10.15
C THR A 164 12.44 -5.15 -10.34
N THR A 165 13.40 -5.14 -9.43
CA THR A 165 14.44 -6.17 -9.38
C THR A 165 13.86 -7.45 -8.82
N LEU A 166 14.15 -8.59 -9.45
CA LEU A 166 13.71 -9.88 -8.97
C LEU A 166 14.49 -10.27 -7.70
N PRO A 167 13.83 -10.45 -6.54
CA PRO A 167 14.52 -10.82 -5.31
C PRO A 167 14.98 -12.28 -5.36
N TYR A 168 16.15 -12.54 -4.75
CA TYR A 168 16.67 -13.89 -4.55
C TYR A 168 15.94 -14.57 -3.38
N VAL A 169 15.14 -15.61 -3.68
CA VAL A 169 14.34 -16.31 -2.66
C VAL A 169 14.73 -17.79 -2.43
N ILE A 170 15.80 -18.27 -3.05
CA ILE A 170 16.32 -19.62 -2.77
C ILE A 170 16.69 -19.75 -1.28
N ASN A 171 16.46 -20.94 -0.71
CA ASN A 171 16.59 -21.25 0.71
C ASN A 171 15.67 -20.47 1.66
N ARG A 172 14.72 -19.68 1.14
CA ARG A 172 13.65 -19.08 1.95
C ARG A 172 12.51 -20.08 2.16
N THR A 173 11.85 -19.98 3.29
CA THR A 173 10.66 -20.78 3.64
C THR A 173 9.52 -20.49 2.67
N CYS A 174 8.90 -21.53 2.12
CA CYS A 174 7.83 -21.36 1.13
C CYS A 174 6.59 -20.64 1.70
N ARG A 175 6.37 -20.76 3.00
CA ARG A 175 5.29 -20.07 3.73
C ARG A 175 5.47 -18.54 3.80
N ASP A 176 6.71 -18.06 3.73
CA ASP A 176 7.03 -16.63 3.91
C ASP A 176 7.20 -15.87 2.60
N LEU A 177 7.26 -16.56 1.45
CA LEU A 177 7.48 -15.94 0.14
C LEU A 177 6.46 -14.86 -0.21
N THR A 178 5.17 -15.19 -0.09
CA THR A 178 4.07 -14.26 -0.40
C THR A 178 3.90 -13.20 0.68
N LYS A 179 4.44 -13.41 1.87
CA LYS A 179 4.32 -12.44 2.96
C LYS A 179 5.44 -11.43 2.95
N ASN A 180 6.68 -11.87 2.77
CA ASN A 180 7.85 -11.05 3.09
C ASN A 180 8.76 -10.78 1.88
N TYR A 181 8.63 -11.54 0.79
CA TYR A 181 9.59 -11.45 -0.32
C TYR A 181 8.93 -11.00 -1.62
N LEU A 182 8.12 -11.84 -2.27
CA LEU A 182 7.63 -11.57 -3.62
C LEU A 182 6.53 -10.50 -3.65
N THR A 183 5.50 -10.63 -2.80
CA THR A 183 4.41 -9.65 -2.76
C THR A 183 4.86 -8.30 -2.20
N ALA A 184 5.92 -8.27 -1.39
CA ALA A 184 6.48 -7.01 -0.88
C ALA A 184 7.03 -6.12 -2.01
N VAL A 185 7.51 -6.73 -3.10
CA VAL A 185 7.97 -6.04 -4.31
C VAL A 185 6.95 -6.11 -5.46
N GLY A 186 5.70 -6.52 -5.18
CA GLY A 186 4.62 -6.53 -6.16
C GLY A 186 4.61 -7.72 -7.12
N LEU A 187 5.37 -8.78 -6.85
CA LEU A 187 5.41 -9.99 -7.67
C LEU A 187 4.48 -11.09 -7.12
N ARG A 188 4.00 -11.97 -8.01
CA ARG A 188 3.08 -13.06 -7.68
C ARG A 188 3.81 -14.40 -7.66
N ALA A 189 3.73 -15.11 -6.54
CA ALA A 189 4.28 -16.45 -6.42
C ALA A 189 3.37 -17.47 -7.13
N VAL A 190 3.95 -18.34 -7.95
CA VAL A 190 3.30 -19.51 -8.54
C VAL A 190 4.05 -20.75 -8.07
N TYR A 191 3.38 -21.59 -7.28
CA TYR A 191 4.02 -22.77 -6.70
C TYR A 191 3.88 -23.97 -7.62
N ILE A 192 5.01 -24.61 -7.92
CA ILE A 192 5.06 -25.87 -8.67
C ILE A 192 5.29 -27.01 -7.67
N GLY A 193 4.24 -27.79 -7.43
CA GLY A 193 4.26 -28.92 -6.49
C GLY A 193 3.85 -28.54 -5.07
N LEU A 194 4.50 -29.16 -4.08
CA LEU A 194 4.18 -28.95 -2.65
C LEU A 194 4.60 -27.56 -2.18
N GLN A 195 3.81 -26.95 -1.29
CA GLN A 195 4.11 -25.66 -0.65
C GLN A 195 4.74 -25.84 0.73
N ALA A 196 5.69 -26.77 0.86
CA ALA A 196 6.31 -27.14 2.13
C ALA A 196 7.84 -27.11 2.03
N GLY A 197 8.51 -26.72 3.11
CA GLY A 197 9.97 -26.61 3.19
C GLY A 197 10.48 -25.26 2.67
N VAL A 198 11.59 -25.30 1.94
CA VAL A 198 12.30 -24.13 1.42
C VAL A 198 12.28 -24.10 -0.10
N VAL A 199 12.43 -22.91 -0.69
CA VAL A 199 12.58 -22.75 -2.14
C VAL A 199 13.90 -23.36 -2.57
N VAL A 200 13.84 -24.36 -3.44
CA VAL A 200 15.02 -24.99 -4.06
C VAL A 200 15.22 -24.53 -5.50
N GLN A 201 14.18 -23.97 -6.12
CA GLN A 201 14.23 -23.46 -7.49
C GLN A 201 13.29 -22.26 -7.63
N GLN A 202 13.76 -21.26 -8.37
CA GLN A 202 13.02 -20.05 -8.73
C GLN A 202 13.19 -19.81 -10.23
N ASN A 203 12.08 -19.48 -10.91
CA ASN A 203 12.07 -19.11 -12.32
C ASN A 203 11.24 -17.82 -12.48
N PRO A 204 11.77 -16.75 -13.08
CA PRO A 204 13.13 -16.60 -13.63
C PRO A 204 14.25 -16.67 -12.57
N ASP A 205 15.47 -17.02 -13.00
CA ASP A 205 16.64 -17.09 -12.10
C ASP A 205 17.10 -15.67 -11.73
N PRO A 206 17.06 -15.28 -10.44
CA PRO A 206 17.47 -13.96 -9.98
C PRO A 206 18.96 -13.66 -10.15
N THR A 207 19.83 -14.67 -10.25
CA THR A 207 21.28 -14.49 -10.39
C THR A 207 21.69 -14.01 -11.79
N GLN A 208 20.79 -14.13 -12.78
CA GLN A 208 21.01 -13.64 -14.14
C GLN A 208 20.62 -12.16 -14.32
N GLY A 209 20.44 -11.42 -13.23
CA GLY A 209 20.07 -9.99 -13.28
C GLY A 209 18.62 -9.76 -13.73
N GLY A 210 17.73 -10.73 -13.48
CA GLY A 210 16.34 -10.67 -13.89
C GLY A 210 15.61 -9.44 -13.36
N THR A 211 15.00 -8.67 -14.26
CA THR A 211 13.98 -7.67 -13.92
C THR A 211 12.60 -8.26 -14.19
N ALA A 212 11.62 -7.83 -13.41
CA ALA A 212 10.22 -8.24 -13.57
C ALA A 212 9.32 -7.00 -13.46
N ARG A 213 8.17 -7.00 -14.10
CA ARG A 213 7.16 -5.96 -13.92
C ARG A 213 6.27 -6.30 -12.74
N TRP A 214 5.65 -5.28 -12.15
CA TRP A 214 4.65 -5.50 -11.12
C TRP A 214 3.54 -6.43 -11.64
N ASN A 215 3.04 -7.31 -10.77
CA ASN A 215 2.12 -8.42 -11.05
C ASN A 215 2.71 -9.59 -11.86
N ASP A 216 3.97 -9.54 -12.30
CA ASP A 216 4.58 -10.68 -12.97
C ASP A 216 4.62 -11.91 -12.05
N LYS A 217 4.56 -13.06 -12.70
CA LYS A 217 4.56 -14.37 -12.04
C LYS A 217 6.00 -14.84 -11.86
N VAL A 218 6.29 -15.32 -10.66
CA VAL A 218 7.55 -15.98 -10.31
C VAL A 218 7.21 -17.40 -9.89
N GLU A 219 7.65 -18.34 -10.70
CA GLU A 219 7.49 -19.76 -10.44
C GLU A 219 8.51 -20.21 -9.38
N VAL A 220 8.03 -20.94 -8.38
CA VAL A 220 8.85 -21.44 -7.28
C VAL A 220 8.55 -22.91 -7.02
N ARG A 221 9.61 -23.69 -6.81
CA ARG A 221 9.51 -25.08 -6.36
C ARG A 221 10.04 -25.19 -4.94
N CYS A 222 9.27 -25.84 -4.08
CA CYS A 222 9.66 -26.10 -2.71
C CYS A 222 10.17 -27.53 -2.54
N GLY A 223 11.14 -27.70 -1.64
CA GLY A 223 11.68 -28.98 -1.25
C GLY A 223 12.08 -29.00 0.22
N PRO A 224 12.40 -30.19 0.78
CA PRO A 224 12.93 -30.31 2.13
C PRO A 224 14.22 -29.50 2.31
N VAL A 225 14.45 -29.04 3.55
CA VAL A 225 15.66 -28.32 3.93
C VAL A 225 16.90 -29.15 3.60
N GLY A 226 17.89 -28.55 2.94
CA GLY A 226 19.12 -29.24 2.52
C GLY A 226 19.15 -29.75 1.07
N GLN A 227 18.06 -29.64 0.31
CA GLN A 227 18.03 -29.97 -1.13
C GLN A 227 18.36 -28.79 -2.07
N ALA A 228 18.76 -27.64 -1.53
CA ALA A 228 19.14 -26.50 -2.35
C ALA A 228 20.52 -26.73 -2.98
N THR A 229 20.56 -27.53 -4.05
CA THR A 229 21.54 -27.54 -5.15
C THR A 229 21.31 -28.80 -5.98
N GLY A 230 20.55 -28.66 -7.06
CA GLY A 230 20.63 -29.59 -8.19
C GLY A 230 20.78 -28.75 -9.43
N SER A 231 21.99 -28.73 -10.01
CA SER A 231 22.29 -28.08 -11.29
C SER A 231 21.19 -28.32 -12.33
N PRO A 232 20.89 -27.35 -13.22
CA PRO A 232 20.12 -27.66 -14.42
C PRO A 232 20.85 -28.77 -15.19
N SER A 233 20.14 -29.86 -15.50
CA SER A 233 20.69 -30.90 -16.40
C SER A 233 20.91 -30.30 -17.80
N PRO A 234 21.96 -30.74 -18.51
CA PRO A 234 22.32 -30.25 -19.85
C PRO A 234 21.28 -30.58 -20.92
#